data_AF-C2Y2W8-F1
#
_entry.id   AF-C2Y2W8-F1
#
_cell.length_a   1.000
_cell.length_b   1.000
_cell.length_c   1.000
_cell.angle_alpha   90.00
_cell.angle_beta   90.00
_cell.angle_gamma   90.00
#
_symmetry.space_group_name_H-M   'P 1'
#
loop_
_entity.id
_entity.type
_entity.pdbx_description
1 polymer ?
#
loop_
_entity_poly.entity_id
_entity_poly.type
_entity_poly.pdbx_seq_one_letter_code
_entity_poly.pdbx_strand_id
1 'polypeptide(L)' 'MYLYRTVDSEGNTIDFYLSKSRDKQAAKRFFKKALAFSYVSKPRVITVDKNPAYPVAIQELKEEKHMPEGIQLR' A
#
# COMPACT_ATOMS: atom_id res chain seq x y z
N MET A 1 -18.34 -0.68 -2.85
CA MET A 1 -17.49 0.31 -2.17
C MET A 1 -16.51 -0.46 -1.30
N TYR A 2 -15.24 -0.08 -1.30
CA TYR A 2 -14.15 -0.78 -0.63
C TYR A 2 -13.31 0.20 0.17
N LEU A 3 -13.01 -0.17 1.42
CA LEU A 3 -12.15 0.59 2.32
C LEU A 3 -10.77 -0.08 2.35
N TYR A 4 -9.77 0.67 1.94
CA TYR A 4 -8.37 0.33 2.17
C TYR A 4 -7.93 1.03 3.45
N ARG A 5 -7.31 0.29 4.35
CA ARG A 5 -6.80 0.82 5.63
C ARG A 5 -5.34 0.43 5.78
N THR A 6 -4.51 1.41 6.10
CA THR A 6 -3.11 1.18 6.49
C THR A 6 -3.02 1.28 8.00
N VAL A 7 -2.41 0.28 8.63
CA VAL A 7 -2.12 0.27 10.06
C VAL A 7 -0.64 0.02 10.27
N ASP A 8 -0.10 0.54 11.37
CA ASP A 8 1.25 0.18 11.81
C ASP A 8 1.25 -1.16 12.56
N SER A 9 2.42 -1.57 13.05
CA SER A 9 2.60 -2.82 13.82
C SER A 9 1.92 -2.80 15.20
N GLU A 10 1.59 -1.62 15.74
CA GLU A 10 0.87 -1.46 17.00
C GLU A 10 -0.65 -1.45 16.79
N GLY A 11 -1.10 -1.46 15.53
CA GLY A 11 -2.50 -1.41 15.15
C GLY A 11 -3.06 0.02 15.06
N ASN A 12 -2.21 1.05 15.20
CA ASN A 12 -2.64 2.42 14.99
C ASN A 12 -2.92 2.62 13.51
N THR A 13 -4.00 3.33 13.20
CA THR A 13 -4.32 3.62 11.81
C THR A 13 -3.46 4.78 11.30
N ILE A 14 -2.75 4.53 10.21
CA ILE A 14 -1.97 5.53 9.49
C ILE A 14 -2.89 6.29 8.54
N ASP A 15 -3.67 5.59 7.72
CA ASP A 15 -4.52 6.22 6.71
C ASP A 15 -5.62 5.29 6.19
N PHE A 16 -6.58 5.89 5.47
CA PHE A 16 -7.67 5.23 4.79
C PHE A 16 -7.82 5.73 3.35
N TYR A 17 -8.32 4.86 2.48
CA TYR A 17 -8.70 5.21 1.12
C TYR A 17 -9.97 4.46 0.72
N LEU A 18 -10.97 5.21 0.26
CA LEU A 18 -12.23 4.66 -0.23
C LEU A 18 -12.20 4.58 -1.76
N SER A 19 -12.53 3.41 -2.29
CA SER A 19 -12.66 3.17 -3.73
C SER A 19 -13.97 2.47 -4.06
N LYS A 20 -14.50 2.73 -5.26
CA LYS A 20 -15.66 1.97 -5.77
C LYS A 20 -15.29 0.55 -6.16
N SER A 21 -14.03 0.30 -6.55
CA SER A 21 -13.49 -0.96 -7.06
C SER A 21 -12.23 -1.42 -6.29
N ARG A 22 -11.88 -2.70 -6.38
CA ARG A 22 -10.64 -3.28 -5.85
C ARG A 22 -9.52 -3.43 -6.88
N ASP A 23 -9.56 -2.63 -7.95
CA ASP A 23 -8.66 -2.80 -9.08
C ASP A 23 -7.22 -2.32 -8.81
N LYS A 24 -6.35 -2.55 -9.80
CA LYS A 24 -4.95 -2.13 -9.79
C LYS A 24 -4.78 -0.63 -9.56
N GLN A 25 -5.62 0.20 -10.17
CA GLN A 25 -5.48 1.66 -10.06
C GLN A 25 -5.79 2.13 -8.64
N ALA A 26 -6.84 1.57 -8.02
CA ALA A 26 -7.18 1.82 -6.63
C ALA A 26 -6.05 1.36 -5.69
N ALA A 27 -5.50 0.17 -5.91
CA ALA A 27 -4.35 -0.34 -5.15
C ALA A 27 -3.12 0.58 -5.27
N LYS A 28 -2.75 1.01 -6.48
CA LYS A 28 -1.60 1.91 -6.68
C LYS A 28 -1.79 3.24 -5.95
N ARG A 29 -2.96 3.86 -6.09
CA ARG A 29 -3.29 5.13 -5.41
C ARG A 29 -3.19 4.96 -3.90
N PHE A 30 -3.72 3.86 -3.38
CA PHE A 30 -3.64 3.55 -1.95
C PHE A 30 -2.20 3.43 -1.46
N PHE A 31 -1.34 2.65 -2.11
CA PHE A 31 0.06 2.51 -1.69
C PHE A 31 0.84 3.83 -1.78
N LYS A 32 0.67 4.60 -2.87
CA LYS A 32 1.30 5.92 -2.98
C LYS A 32 0.88 6.83 -1.83
N LYS A 33 -0.41 6.85 -1.50
CA LYS A 33 -0.95 7.65 -0.40
C LYS A 33 -0.40 7.18 0.95
N ALA A 34 -0.40 5.87 1.21
CA ALA A 34 0.09 5.30 2.46
C ALA A 34 1.60 5.57 2.69
N LEU A 35 2.39 5.59 1.62
CA LEU A 35 3.85 5.80 1.68
C LEU A 35 4.28 7.28 1.53
N ALA A 36 3.34 8.19 1.26
CA ALA A 36 3.65 9.61 1.06
C ALA A 36 3.93 10.35 2.38
N PHE A 37 3.50 9.81 3.52
CA PHE A 37 3.67 10.47 4.81
C PHE A 37 5.11 10.34 5.31
N SER A 38 5.74 11.47 5.65
CA SER A 38 7.11 11.53 6.14
C SER A 38 7.33 10.80 7.47
N TYR A 39 6.28 10.65 8.28
CA TYR A 39 6.30 9.90 9.55
C TYR A 39 6.06 8.40 9.37
N VAL A 40 5.64 7.95 8.18
CA VAL A 40 5.63 6.53 7.85
C VAL A 40 7.07 6.13 7.60
N SER A 41 7.71 5.63 8.66
CA SER A 41 9.04 5.04 8.61
C SER A 41 9.06 4.00 7.49
N LYS A 42 10.06 4.09 6.60
CA LYS A 42 10.21 3.21 5.43
C LYS A 42 9.98 1.75 5.86
N PRO A 43 8.80 1.16 5.55
CA PRO A 43 8.46 -0.12 6.15
C PRO A 43 9.38 -1.21 5.60
N ARG A 44 9.89 -2.07 6.48
CA ARG A 44 10.67 -3.24 6.05
C ARG A 44 9.78 -4.31 5.45
N VAL A 45 8.57 -4.45 5.97
CA VAL A 45 7.58 -5.45 5.56
C VAL A 45 6.22 -4.77 5.43
N ILE A 46 5.50 -5.04 4.34
CA ILE A 46 4.09 -4.70 4.20
C ILE A 46 3.31 -6.01 4.13
N THR A 47 2.42 -6.21 5.10
CA THR A 47 1.47 -7.34 5.07
C THR A 47 0.23 -6.90 4.32
N VAL A 48 -0.17 -7.65 3.31
CA VAL A 48 -1.35 -7.36 2.50
C VAL A 48 -2.33 -8.53 2.53
N ASP A 49 -3.60 -8.25 2.26
CA ASP A 49 -4.53 -9.35 1.98
C ASP A 49 -4.27 -9.95 0.59
N LYS A 50 -4.97 -11.04 0.26
CA LYS A 50 -4.78 -11.77 -1.00
C LYS A 50 -5.44 -11.10 -2.22
N ASN A 51 -5.56 -9.77 -2.24
CA ASN A 51 -6.11 -9.08 -3.41
C ASN A 51 -5.23 -9.30 -4.65
N PRO A 52 -5.77 -9.87 -5.75
CA PRO A 52 -5.00 -10.09 -6.98
C PRO A 52 -4.49 -8.79 -7.62
N ALA A 53 -5.06 -7.63 -7.28
CA ALA A 53 -4.60 -6.34 -7.77
C ALA A 53 -3.25 -5.90 -7.15
N TYR A 54 -2.87 -6.42 -5.98
CA TYR A 54 -1.68 -5.96 -5.26
C TYR A 54 -0.36 -6.34 -5.91
N PRO A 55 -0.10 -7.60 -6.31
CA PRO A 55 1.16 -7.95 -6.96
C PRO A 55 1.45 -7.08 -8.18
N VAL A 56 0.45 -6.86 -9.04
CA VAL A 56 0.58 -6.04 -10.24
C VAL A 56 0.79 -4.56 -9.89
N ALA A 57 0.00 -4.02 -8.96
CA ALA A 57 0.14 -2.63 -8.53
C ALA A 57 1.52 -2.35 -7.92
N ILE A 58 2.04 -3.27 -7.11
CA ILE A 58 3.32 -3.11 -6.41
C ILE A 58 4.48 -3.25 -7.39
N GLN A 59 4.41 -4.17 -8.34
CA GLN A 59 5.43 -4.30 -9.39
C GLN A 59 5.58 -2.98 -10.17
N GLU A 60 4.46 -2.39 -10.61
CA GLU A 60 4.49 -1.09 -11.29
C GLU A 60 5.03 0.03 -10.38
N LEU A 61 4.70 0.02 -9.09
CA LEU A 61 5.23 1.02 -8.14
C LEU A 61 6.73 0.87 -7.88
N LYS A 62 7.27 -0.35 -7.94
CA LYS A 62 8.72 -0.59 -7.87
C LYS A 62 9.43 -0.02 -9.11
N GLU A 63 8.87 -0.25 -10.29
CA GLU A 63 9.37 0.31 -11.55
C GLU A 63 9.33 1.84 -11.56
N GLU A 64 8.26 2.43 -11.01
CA GLU A 64 8.09 3.88 -10.83
C GLU A 64 8.92 4.48 -9.68
N LYS A 65 9.70 3.68 -8.93
CA LYS A 65 10.48 4.11 -7.74
C LYS A 65 9.63 4.76 -6.64
N HIS A 66 8.37 4.38 -6.54
CA HIS A 66 7.45 4.81 -5.47
C HIS A 66 7.38 3.82 -4.30
N MET A 67 8.06 2.67 -4.41
CA MET A 67 8.24 1.74 -3.30
C MET A 67 9.61 1.93 -2.64
N PRO A 68 9.70 1.84 -1.31
CA PRO A 68 10.99 1.77 -0.61
C PRO A 68 11.82 0.59 -1.09
N GLU A 69 13.13 0.79 -1.21
CA GLU A 69 14.07 -0.29 -1.51
C GLU A 69 14.12 -1.33 -0.38
N GLY A 70 14.29 -2.60 -0.75
CA GLY A 70 14.39 -3.70 0.21
C GLY A 70 13.07 -4.10 0.89
N ILE A 71 11.93 -3.55 0.44
CA ILE A 71 10.64 -3.87 1.03
C ILE A 71 10.19 -5.31 0.74
N GLN A 72 9.79 -6.02 1.79
CA GLN A 72 9.23 -7.37 1.69
C GLN A 72 7.70 -7.31 1.73
N LEU A 73 7.06 -8.14 0.91
CA LEU A 73 5.61 -8.31 0.93
C LEU A 73 5.28 -9.64 1.61
N ARG A 74 4.29 -9.63 2.50
CA ARG A 74 3.81 -10.81 3.22
C ARG A 74 2.32 -10.99 3.08
#